data_AF-A0A6J6Y3M1-F1
#
_entry.id   AF-A0A6J6Y3M1-F1
#
_cell.length_a   1.000
_cell.length_b   1.000
_cell.length_c   1.000
_cell.angle_alpha   90.00
_cell.angle_beta   90.00
_cell.angle_gamma   90.00
#
_symmetry.space_group_name_H-M   'P 1'
#
loop_
_entity.id
_entity.type
_entity.pdbx_description
1 polymer ?
#
loop_
_entity_poly.entity_id
_entity_poly.type
_entity_poly.pdbx_seq_one_letter_code
_entity_poly.pdbx_strand_id
1 'polypeptide(L)'
;MLAEAISSRTETDLESIPETSDHQPQHVDVLKRAAFRFAERRQLRSLILQGAAAAITDNETRDRLRDEQLSHLQDWVDRYEANQEQLGIDPSVDIRDAVLFTWAAEVGLGVLEALGIEPRSKKSWADMAARFGQSLTLPPLD
;
A
#
# COMPACT_ATOMS: atom_id res chain seq x y z
N MET A 1 1.17 -7.63 -21.58
CA MET A 1 2.33 -8.28 -20.93
C MET A 1 2.14 -8.27 -19.40
N LEU A 2 2.97 -8.98 -18.63
CA LEU A 2 2.81 -9.08 -17.17
C LEU A 2 2.91 -7.72 -16.46
N ALA A 3 3.85 -6.87 -16.89
CA ALA A 3 4.00 -5.49 -16.41
C ALA A 3 2.73 -4.65 -16.64
N GLU A 4 2.20 -4.63 -17.87
CA GLU A 4 0.92 -3.96 -18.20
C GLU A 4 -0.27 -4.48 -17.35
N ALA A 5 -0.30 -5.79 -17.05
CA ALA A 5 -1.34 -6.37 -16.20
C ALA A 5 -1.21 -5.93 -14.73
N ILE A 6 0.02 -5.75 -14.24
CA ILE A 6 0.30 -5.21 -12.90
C ILE A 6 -0.08 -3.73 -12.86
N SER A 7 0.32 -2.93 -13.86
CA SER A 7 0.00 -1.50 -13.95
C SER A 7 -1.52 -1.27 -13.96
N SER A 8 -2.27 -1.92 -14.87
CA SER A 8 -3.72 -1.77 -14.95
C SER A 8 -4.46 -2.18 -13.66
N ARG A 9 -3.94 -3.20 -12.97
CA ARG A 9 -4.49 -3.63 -11.66
C ARG A 9 -4.11 -2.69 -10.52
N THR A 10 -2.94 -2.06 -10.57
CA THR A 10 -2.52 -1.07 -9.58
C THR A 10 -3.46 0.13 -9.60
N GLU A 11 -3.74 0.66 -10.80
CA GLU A 11 -4.72 1.74 -11.00
C GLU A 11 -6.12 1.33 -10.47
N THR A 12 -6.58 0.13 -10.84
CA THR A 12 -7.93 -0.33 -10.49
C THR A 12 -8.09 -0.61 -9.01
N ASP A 13 -7.12 -1.28 -8.37
CA ASP A 13 -7.31 -1.87 -7.04
C ASP A 13 -6.75 -1.00 -5.91
N LEU A 14 -5.89 0.00 -6.21
CA LEU A 14 -5.26 0.87 -5.22
C LEU A 14 -5.63 2.35 -5.38
N GLU A 15 -5.77 2.85 -6.61
CA GLU A 15 -5.94 4.29 -6.87
C GLU A 15 -7.41 4.72 -7.00
N SER A 16 -8.35 3.77 -7.10
CA SER A 16 -9.78 4.02 -7.30
C SER A 16 -10.61 4.21 -6.01
N ILE A 17 -9.95 4.41 -4.84
CA ILE A 17 -10.68 4.56 -3.58
C ILE A 17 -11.47 5.89 -3.60
N PRO A 18 -12.81 5.88 -3.53
CA PRO A 18 -13.60 7.10 -3.62
C PRO A 18 -13.39 7.99 -2.40
N GLU A 19 -13.14 9.28 -2.62
CA GLU A 19 -13.20 10.33 -1.61
C GLU A 19 -14.60 10.38 -1.01
N THR A 20 -14.82 9.61 0.05
CA THR A 20 -16.13 9.51 0.72
C THR A 20 -16.03 10.10 2.10
N SER A 21 -16.23 11.43 2.19
CA SER A 21 -16.92 12.17 3.26
C SER A 21 -16.62 13.67 3.17
N ASP A 22 -17.57 14.52 3.58
CA ASP A 22 -17.41 15.98 3.81
C ASP A 22 -16.35 16.33 4.88
N HIS A 23 -15.66 15.34 5.44
CA HIS A 23 -14.55 15.49 6.38
C HIS A 23 -13.33 14.83 5.74
N GLN A 24 -12.22 15.57 5.65
CA GLN A 24 -10.97 15.02 5.13
C GLN A 24 -10.53 13.84 6.03
N PRO A 25 -10.31 12.64 5.48
CA PRO A 25 -10.04 11.47 6.28
C PRO A 25 -8.64 11.53 6.90
N GLN A 26 -8.55 11.23 8.20
CA GLN A 26 -7.26 11.10 8.90
C GLN A 26 -6.47 9.90 8.37
N HIS A 27 -5.14 9.94 8.46
CA HIS A 27 -4.26 8.87 7.99
C HIS A 27 -4.69 7.47 8.46
N VAL A 28 -5.05 7.36 9.75
CA VAL A 28 -5.49 6.10 10.38
C VAL A 28 -6.72 5.52 9.68
N ASP A 29 -7.69 6.35 9.32
CA ASP A 29 -8.92 5.91 8.66
C ASP A 29 -8.67 5.49 7.21
N VAL A 30 -7.74 6.16 6.52
CA VAL A 30 -7.29 5.77 5.17
C VAL A 30 -6.66 4.38 5.21
N LEU A 31 -5.66 4.16 6.07
CA LEU A 31 -5.00 2.85 6.20
C LEU A 31 -5.96 1.75 6.65
N LYS A 32 -6.82 2.03 7.63
CA LYS A 32 -7.79 1.06 8.13
C LYS A 32 -8.78 0.62 7.04
N ARG A 33 -9.32 1.57 6.26
CA ARG A 33 -10.23 1.26 5.14
C ARG A 33 -9.53 0.46 4.05
N ALA A 34 -8.33 0.87 3.65
CA ALA A 34 -7.53 0.17 2.66
C ALA A 34 -7.20 -1.26 3.10
N ALA A 35 -6.82 -1.46 4.37
CA ALA A 35 -6.53 -2.76 4.94
C ALA A 35 -7.78 -3.65 5.06
N PHE A 36 -8.95 -3.11 5.42
CA PHE A 36 -10.18 -3.91 5.48
C PHE A 36 -10.53 -4.57 4.14
N ARG A 37 -10.19 -3.90 3.03
CA ARG A 37 -10.41 -4.36 1.66
C ARG A 37 -9.25 -5.20 1.09
N PHE A 38 -8.29 -5.66 1.92
CA PHE A 38 -7.09 -6.36 1.43
C PHE A 38 -7.40 -7.55 0.52
N ALA A 39 -8.50 -8.28 0.76
CA ALA A 39 -8.87 -9.44 -0.03
C ALA A 39 -9.13 -9.10 -1.52
N GLU A 40 -9.54 -7.87 -1.80
CA GLU A 40 -9.81 -7.40 -3.18
C GLU A 40 -8.51 -7.29 -4.00
N ARG A 41 -7.38 -7.02 -3.33
CA ARG A 41 -6.05 -6.89 -3.96
C ARG A 41 -5.27 -8.19 -4.06
N ARG A 42 -5.89 -9.33 -3.73
CA ARG A 42 -5.21 -10.64 -3.77
C ARG A 42 -4.65 -10.96 -5.16
N GLN A 43 -5.40 -10.63 -6.21
CA GLN A 43 -4.95 -10.85 -7.58
C GLN A 43 -3.75 -9.97 -7.92
N LEU A 44 -3.78 -8.68 -7.56
CA LEU A 44 -2.65 -7.77 -7.74
C LEU A 44 -1.39 -8.28 -7.01
N ARG A 45 -1.51 -8.67 -5.74
CA ARG A 45 -0.37 -9.24 -4.97
C ARG A 45 0.22 -10.48 -5.64
N SER A 46 -0.62 -11.37 -6.18
CA SER A 46 -0.16 -12.54 -6.92
C SER A 46 0.57 -12.17 -8.20
N LEU A 47 0.09 -11.17 -8.95
CA LEU A 47 0.76 -10.68 -10.16
C LEU A 47 2.11 -10.05 -9.83
N ILE A 48 2.19 -9.23 -8.78
CA ILE A 48 3.45 -8.63 -8.31
C ILE A 48 4.44 -9.74 -7.93
N LEU A 49 4.00 -10.78 -7.21
CA LEU A 49 4.86 -11.92 -6.85
C LEU A 49 5.38 -12.67 -8.08
N GLN A 50 4.53 -12.94 -9.06
CA GLN A 50 4.92 -13.57 -10.32
C GLN A 50 5.90 -12.68 -11.11
N GLY A 51 5.64 -11.38 -11.16
CA GLY A 51 6.51 -10.39 -11.79
C GLY A 51 7.89 -10.34 -11.13
N ALA A 52 7.91 -10.32 -9.80
CA ALA A 52 9.16 -10.36 -9.03
C ALA A 52 9.95 -11.65 -9.30
N ALA A 53 9.28 -12.81 -9.37
CA ALA A 53 9.94 -14.07 -9.71
C ALA A 53 10.54 -14.05 -11.13
N ALA A 54 9.80 -13.53 -12.12
CA ALA A 54 10.28 -13.38 -13.49
C ALA A 54 11.50 -12.44 -13.58
N ALA A 55 11.44 -11.31 -12.85
CA ALA A 55 12.50 -10.31 -12.79
C ALA A 55 13.83 -10.82 -12.18
N ILE A 56 13.84 -11.98 -11.52
CA ILE A 56 15.09 -12.60 -11.04
C ILE A 56 15.96 -13.03 -12.23
N THR A 57 15.34 -13.60 -13.26
CA THR A 57 16.04 -14.18 -14.42
C THR A 57 15.96 -13.33 -15.68
N ASP A 58 15.02 -12.39 -15.76
CA ASP A 58 14.80 -11.51 -16.90
C ASP A 58 15.03 -10.04 -16.52
N ASN A 59 16.14 -9.47 -17.03
CA ASN A 59 16.51 -8.07 -16.76
C ASN A 59 15.56 -7.08 -17.42
N GLU A 60 15.00 -7.37 -18.61
CA GLU A 60 14.06 -6.46 -19.25
C GLU A 60 12.78 -6.36 -18.42
N THR A 61 12.26 -7.51 -17.96
CA THR A 61 11.13 -7.54 -17.03
C THR A 61 11.45 -6.82 -15.73
N ARG A 62 12.66 -6.99 -15.18
CA ARG A 62 13.09 -6.26 -13.97
C ARG A 62 13.04 -4.76 -14.16
N ASP A 63 13.62 -4.24 -15.24
CA ASP A 63 13.72 -2.80 -15.48
C ASP A 63 12.32 -2.19 -15.67
N ARG A 64 11.45 -2.85 -16.43
CA ARG A 64 10.07 -2.38 -16.64
C ARG A 64 9.26 -2.39 -15.35
N LEU A 65 9.31 -3.47 -14.58
CA LEU A 65 8.62 -3.54 -13.30
C LEU A 65 9.19 -2.53 -12.30
N ARG A 66 10.51 -2.30 -12.30
CA ARG A 66 11.14 -1.29 -11.46
C ARG A 66 10.59 0.09 -11.77
N ASP A 67 10.55 0.48 -13.05
CA ASP A 67 10.08 1.80 -13.46
C ASP A 67 8.61 2.00 -13.10
N GLU A 68 7.75 1.00 -13.34
CA GLU A 68 6.35 1.03 -12.95
C GLU A 68 6.17 1.18 -11.43
N GLN A 69 6.86 0.34 -10.64
CA GLN A 69 6.77 0.38 -9.18
C GLN A 69 7.31 1.71 -8.62
N LEU A 70 8.39 2.25 -9.18
CA LEU A 70 8.92 3.55 -8.77
C LEU A 70 7.95 4.69 -9.06
N SER A 71 7.27 4.67 -10.22
CA SER A 71 6.27 5.67 -10.56
C SER A 71 5.12 5.67 -9.54
N HIS A 72 4.52 4.51 -9.27
CA HIS A 72 3.41 4.43 -8.30
C HIS A 72 3.83 4.80 -6.87
N LEU A 73 5.03 4.37 -6.44
CA LEU A 73 5.55 4.74 -5.12
C LEU A 73 5.79 6.25 -5.03
N GLN A 74 6.32 6.88 -6.07
CA GLN A 74 6.53 8.33 -6.09
C GLN A 74 5.21 9.08 -6.02
N ASP A 75 4.20 8.67 -6.79
CA ASP A 75 2.86 9.28 -6.74
C ASP A 75 2.23 9.20 -5.35
N TRP A 76 2.44 8.09 -4.64
CA TRP A 76 1.96 7.94 -3.26
C TRP A 76 2.72 8.84 -2.29
N VAL A 77 4.05 8.87 -2.40
CA VAL A 77 4.91 9.74 -1.59
C VAL A 77 4.49 11.20 -1.76
N ASP A 78 4.35 11.67 -2.99
CA ASP A 78 3.97 13.06 -3.29
C ASP A 78 2.60 13.40 -2.69
N ARG A 79 1.62 12.49 -2.77
CA ARG A 79 0.29 12.68 -2.16
C ARG A 79 0.38 12.73 -0.63
N TYR A 80 1.17 11.87 0.00
CA TYR A 80 1.31 11.87 1.45
C TYR A 80 2.08 13.08 1.98
N GLU A 81 3.16 13.48 1.30
CA GLU A 81 3.94 14.68 1.65
C GLU A 81 3.08 15.94 1.52
N ALA A 82 2.34 16.09 0.43
CA ALA A 82 1.47 17.24 0.21
C ALA A 82 0.33 17.36 1.25
N ASN A 83 -0.05 16.25 1.90
CA ASN A 83 -1.15 16.19 2.85
C ASN A 83 -0.71 15.81 4.27
N GLN A 84 0.59 15.78 4.57
CA GLN A 84 1.13 15.21 5.82
C GLN A 84 0.47 15.80 7.07
N GLU A 85 0.42 17.13 7.16
CA GLU A 85 -0.21 17.86 8.27
C GLU A 85 -1.72 17.59 8.35
N GLN A 86 -2.42 17.63 7.21
CA GLN A 86 -3.87 17.40 7.14
C GLN A 86 -4.25 15.98 7.57
N LEU A 87 -3.38 15.02 7.25
CA LEU A 87 -3.51 13.60 7.60
C LEU A 87 -3.15 13.32 9.06
N GLY A 88 -2.67 14.32 9.82
CA GLY A 88 -2.26 14.19 11.22
C GLY A 88 -0.98 13.38 11.42
N ILE A 89 -0.18 13.21 10.37
CA ILE A 89 1.08 12.47 10.41
C ILE A 89 2.14 13.35 11.09
N ASP A 90 2.92 12.76 11.99
CA ASP A 90 4.03 13.42 12.65
C ASP A 90 5.02 13.98 11.60
N PRO A 91 5.36 15.29 11.63
CA PRO A 91 6.29 15.90 10.68
C PRO A 91 7.69 15.28 10.65
N SER A 92 8.08 14.54 11.69
CA SER A 92 9.37 13.84 11.78
C SER A 92 9.38 12.48 11.06
N VAL A 93 8.23 11.97 10.63
CA VAL A 93 8.13 10.73 9.85
C VAL A 93 8.63 10.98 8.44
N ASP A 94 9.62 10.18 8.01
CA ASP A 94 9.99 10.10 6.59
C ASP A 94 8.87 9.38 5.82
N ILE A 95 8.15 10.14 5.00
CA ILE A 95 6.99 9.66 4.25
C ILE A 95 7.39 8.58 3.24
N ARG A 96 8.56 8.70 2.61
CA ARG A 96 9.04 7.71 1.64
C ARG A 96 9.27 6.37 2.32
N ASP A 97 9.90 6.36 3.48
CA ASP A 97 10.12 5.13 4.24
C ASP A 97 8.79 4.53 4.77
N ALA A 98 7.85 5.37 5.20
CA ALA A 98 6.53 4.91 5.66
C ALA A 98 5.70 4.27 4.53
N VAL A 99 5.71 4.88 3.33
CA VAL A 99 5.06 4.34 2.12
C VAL A 99 5.72 3.02 1.72
N LEU A 100 7.06 2.98 1.68
CA LEU A 100 7.80 1.76 1.34
C LEU A 100 7.53 0.62 2.32
N PHE A 101 7.47 0.92 3.62
CA PHE A 101 7.14 -0.06 4.66
C PHE A 101 5.72 -0.62 4.47
N THR A 102 4.74 0.26 4.20
CA THR A 102 3.35 -0.14 3.93
C THR A 102 3.27 -1.03 2.70
N TRP A 103 4.00 -0.68 1.62
CA TRP A 103 4.04 -1.50 0.42
C TRP A 103 4.72 -2.86 0.64
N ALA A 104 5.80 -2.89 1.42
CA ALA A 104 6.47 -4.14 1.80
C ALA A 104 5.53 -5.07 2.59
N ALA A 105 4.71 -4.53 3.48
CA ALA A 105 3.69 -5.32 4.20
C ALA A 105 2.65 -5.92 3.25
N GLU A 106 2.20 -5.16 2.25
CA GLU A 106 1.26 -5.63 1.23
C GLU A 106 1.88 -6.73 0.35
N VAL A 107 3.11 -6.54 -0.14
CA VAL A 107 3.82 -7.56 -0.94
C VAL A 107 4.11 -8.81 -0.11
N GLY A 108 4.56 -8.64 1.14
CA GLY A 108 4.80 -9.73 2.08
C GLY A 108 3.54 -10.54 2.38
N LEU A 109 2.38 -9.89 2.48
CA LEU A 109 1.10 -10.57 2.57
C LEU A 109 0.83 -11.45 1.34
N GLY A 110 1.19 -11.00 0.14
CA GLY A 110 1.07 -11.79 -1.09
C GLY A 110 1.89 -13.08 -1.06
N VAL A 111 3.11 -13.02 -0.52
CA VAL A 111 3.96 -14.20 -0.29
C VAL A 111 3.30 -15.15 0.70
N LEU A 112 2.80 -14.66 1.83
CA LEU A 112 2.13 -15.48 2.84
C LEU A 112 0.85 -16.15 2.29
N GLU A 113 0.05 -15.42 1.53
CA GLU A 113 -1.16 -15.94 0.89
C GLU A 113 -0.85 -17.05 -0.11
N ALA A 114 0.26 -16.96 -0.84
CA ALA A 114 0.72 -18.03 -1.75
C ALA A 114 1.12 -19.31 -0.99
N LEU A 115 1.49 -19.19 0.29
CA LEU A 115 1.78 -20.31 1.19
C LEU A 115 0.55 -20.80 1.97
N GLY A 116 -0.64 -20.25 1.70
CA GLY A 116 -1.87 -20.57 2.43
C GLY A 116 -1.97 -19.94 3.83
N ILE A 117 -1.14 -18.93 4.11
CA ILE A 117 -1.15 -18.18 5.36
C ILE A 117 -1.91 -16.87 5.13
N GLU A 118 -3.05 -16.71 5.81
CA GLU A 118 -3.91 -15.54 5.66
C GLU A 118 -4.12 -14.82 7.00
N PRO A 119 -4.44 -13.51 6.99
CA PRO A 119 -4.85 -12.82 8.20
C PRO A 119 -6.09 -13.48 8.81
N ARG A 120 -6.16 -13.53 10.14
CA ARG A 120 -7.27 -14.19 10.86
C ARG A 120 -8.66 -13.69 10.44
N SER A 121 -8.77 -12.41 10.11
CA SER A 121 -9.98 -11.78 9.60
C SER A 121 -9.66 -10.41 8.98
N LYS A 122 -10.57 -9.92 8.12
CA LYS A 122 -10.53 -8.53 7.60
C LYS A 122 -10.45 -7.48 8.71
N LYS A 123 -11.23 -7.67 9.78
CA LYS A 123 -11.25 -6.77 10.92
C LYS A 123 -9.90 -6.74 11.65
N SER A 124 -9.34 -7.89 11.99
CA SER A 124 -8.05 -7.95 12.70
C SER A 124 -6.90 -7.36 11.88
N TRP A 125 -6.92 -7.54 10.55
CA TRP A 125 -5.93 -6.93 9.67
C TRP A 125 -6.08 -5.41 9.61
N ALA A 126 -7.31 -4.92 9.46
CA ALA A 126 -7.62 -3.49 9.50
C ALA A 126 -7.27 -2.84 10.83
N ASP A 127 -7.54 -3.51 11.96
CA ASP A 127 -7.21 -3.02 13.29
C ASP A 127 -5.69 -2.96 13.51
N MET A 128 -4.92 -3.91 12.94
CA MET A 128 -3.45 -3.86 12.97
C MET A 128 -2.91 -2.70 12.13
N ALA A 129 -3.43 -2.49 10.92
CA ALA A 129 -3.06 -1.35 10.07
C ALA A 129 -3.41 -0.02 10.72
N ALA A 130 -4.55 0.07 11.42
CA ALA A 130 -4.92 1.26 12.18
C ALA A 130 -3.94 1.56 13.32
N ARG A 131 -3.51 0.53 14.07
CA ARG A 131 -2.50 0.68 15.13
C ARG A 131 -1.16 1.14 14.57
N PHE A 132 -0.77 0.61 13.41
CA PHE A 132 0.42 1.08 12.70
C PHE A 132 0.28 2.54 12.28
N GLY A 133 -0.82 2.92 11.63
CA GLY A 133 -1.09 4.31 11.26
C GLY A 133 -1.06 5.26 12.45
N GLN A 134 -1.66 4.86 13.58
CA GLN A 134 -1.63 5.64 14.81
C GLN A 134 -0.21 5.85 15.35
N SER A 135 0.70 4.91 15.13
CA SER A 135 2.10 5.06 15.56
C SER A 135 2.88 6.11 14.76
N LEU A 136 2.34 6.54 13.60
CA LEU A 136 2.91 7.58 12.75
C LEU A 136 2.29 8.97 13.01
N THR A 137 1.31 9.06 13.91
CA THR A 137 0.66 10.33 14.27
C THR A 137 1.21 10.85 15.59
N LEU A 138 1.17 12.17 15.78
CA LEU A 138 1.46 12.76 17.09
C LEU A 138 0.44 12.29 18.15
N PRO A 139 0.86 12.13 19.41
CA PRO A 139 -0.09 11.94 20.50
C PRO A 139 -1.05 13.14 20.59
N PRO A 140 -2.29 12.94 21.09
CA PRO A 140 -3.20 14.05 21.33
C PRO A 140 -2.52 15.11 22.19
N LEU A 141 -2.65 16.39 21.82
CA LEU A 141 -2.24 17.48 22.70
C LEU A 141 -3.22 17.49 23.89
N ASP A 142 -2.71 17.30 25.10
CA ASP A 142 -3.46 17.39 26.37
C ASP A 142 -4.05 18.80 26.60
#